data_AF-X0U327-F1
#
_entry.id   AF-X0U327-F1
#
_cell.length_a   1.000
_cell.length_b   1.000
_cell.length_c   1.000
_cell.angle_alpha   90.00
_cell.angle_beta   90.00
_cell.angle_gamma   90.00
#
_symmetry.space_group_name_H-M   'P 1'
#
loop_
_entity.id
_entity.type
_entity.pdbx_description
1 polymer ?
#
loop_
_entity_poly.entity_id
_entity_poly.type
_entity_poly.pdbx_seq_one_letter_code
_entity_poly.pdbx_strand_id
1 'polypeptide(L)'
;MAESIIVNGLITSGVYALLAVGFSLIFGVARIVNLAHTAFYMLAAYLIYSLAITVGLNLPLSIVLAIAIVTTVGTISYKFIIARVRQ
;
A
#
# COMPACT_ATOMS: atom_id res chain seq x y z
N MET A 1 5.83 -19.04 -24.68
CA MET A 1 6.94 -18.53 -23.83
C MET A 1 7.02 -17.00 -23.90
N ALA A 2 7.19 -16.40 -25.09
CA ALA A 2 7.17 -14.93 -25.26
C ALA A 2 5.84 -14.29 -24.81
N GLU A 3 4.70 -14.89 -25.15
CA GLU A 3 3.37 -14.40 -24.74
C GLU A 3 3.23 -14.24 -23.21
N SER A 4 3.56 -15.29 -22.45
CA SER A 4 3.48 -15.27 -20.99
C SER A 4 4.43 -14.25 -20.35
N ILE A 5 5.59 -14.03 -20.95
CA ILE A 5 6.56 -13.01 -20.50
C ILE A 5 5.97 -11.61 -20.68
N ILE A 6 5.37 -11.34 -21.85
CA ILE A 6 4.77 -10.04 -22.14
C ILE A 6 3.59 -9.77 -21.19
N VAL A 7 2.70 -10.75 -21.01
CA VAL A 7 1.52 -10.59 -20.14
C VAL A 7 1.92 -10.38 -18.68
N ASN A 8 2.78 -11.24 -18.12
CA ASN A 8 3.22 -11.09 -16.72
C ASN A 8 4.07 -9.83 -16.52
N GLY A 9 4.90 -9.46 -17.50
CA GLY A 9 5.68 -8.23 -17.48
C GLY A 9 4.79 -6.99 -17.47
N LEU A 10 3.70 -6.99 -18.24
CA LEU A 10 2.74 -5.90 -18.27
C LEU A 10 1.96 -5.79 -16.95
N ILE A 11 1.51 -6.92 -16.40
CA ILE A 11 0.81 -6.95 -15.10
C ILE A 11 1.71 -6.41 -13.99
N THR A 12 2.95 -6.91 -13.92
CA THR A 12 3.90 -6.53 -12.86
C THR A 12 4.31 -5.06 -12.97
N SER A 13 4.61 -4.60 -14.19
CA SER A 13 4.91 -3.17 -14.41
C SER A 13 3.71 -2.28 -14.15
N GLY A 14 2.48 -2.73 -14.44
CA GLY A 14 1.25 -2.04 -14.07
C GLY A 14 1.08 -1.87 -12.56
N VAL A 15 1.37 -2.91 -11.78
CA VAL A 15 1.36 -2.83 -10.30
C VAL A 15 2.40 -1.82 -9.81
N TYR A 16 3.62 -1.86 -10.35
CA TYR A 16 4.67 -0.89 -9.99
C TYR A 16 4.34 0.53 -10.44
N ALA A 17 3.70 0.72 -11.59
CA ALA A 17 3.25 2.02 -12.06
C ALA A 17 2.18 2.60 -11.13
N LEU A 18 1.20 1.80 -10.71
CA LEU A 18 0.18 2.22 -9.75
C LEU A 18 0.79 2.62 -8.41
N LEU A 19 1.78 1.86 -7.92
CA LEU A 19 2.54 2.21 -6.71
C LEU A 19 3.26 3.54 -6.85
N ALA A 20 3.97 3.75 -7.96
CA ALA A 20 4.69 4.99 -8.23
C ALA A 20 3.75 6.20 -8.33
N VAL A 21 2.59 6.04 -8.99
CA VAL A 21 1.56 7.09 -9.08
C VAL A 21 1.02 7.44 -7.70
N GLY A 22 0.72 6.45 -6.86
CA GLY A 22 0.26 6.68 -5.48
C GLY A 22 1.26 7.46 -4.64
N PHE A 23 2.54 7.09 -4.71
CA PHE A 23 3.61 7.83 -4.04
C PHE A 23 3.74 9.26 -4.56
N SER A 24 3.71 9.45 -5.89
CA SER A 24 3.81 10.77 -6.52
C SER A 24 2.64 11.69 -6.14
N LEU A 25 1.42 11.16 -6.03
CA LEU A 25 0.25 11.94 -5.60
C LEU A 25 0.40 12.44 -4.16
N ILE A 26 0.83 11.57 -3.25
CA ILE A 26 1.05 11.94 -1.84
C ILE A 26 2.15 13.01 -1.74
N PHE A 27 3.26 12.79 -2.43
CA PHE A 27 4.37 13.73 -2.43
C PHE A 27 4.01 15.08 -3.05
N GLY A 28 3.26 15.08 -4.16
CA GLY A 28 2.83 16.29 -4.84
C GLY A 28 1.97 17.21 -3.98
N VAL A 29 1.11 16.64 -3.14
CA VAL A 29 0.23 17.42 -2.24
C VAL A 29 0.95 17.81 -0.93
N ALA A 30 1.65 16.86 -0.30
CA ALA A 30 2.25 17.08 1.02
C ALA A 30 3.59 17.82 0.98
N ARG A 31 4.32 17.78 -0.16
CA ARG A 31 5.72 18.24 -0.32
C ARG A 31 6.70 17.67 0.71
N ILE A 32 6.37 16.54 1.33
CA ILE A 32 7.21 15.83 2.31
C ILE A 32 7.47 14.42 1.79
N VAL A 33 8.75 14.03 1.70
CA VAL A 33 9.15 12.69 1.28
C VAL A 33 8.78 11.68 2.37
N ASN A 34 7.82 10.81 2.09
CA ASN A 34 7.44 9.73 3.02
C ASN A 34 8.26 8.46 2.75
N LEU A 35 9.39 8.31 3.45
CA LEU A 35 10.25 7.12 3.35
C LEU A 35 9.57 5.84 3.86
N ALA A 36 8.54 5.96 4.70
CA ALA A 36 7.78 4.82 5.23
C ALA A 36 6.71 4.29 4.26
N HIS A 37 6.53 4.91 3.09
CA HIS A 37 5.48 4.53 2.13
C HIS A 37 5.53 3.04 1.75
N THR A 38 6.73 2.51 1.46
CA THR A 38 6.92 1.10 1.13
C THR A 38 6.64 0.17 2.31
N ALA A 39 6.86 0.63 3.55
CA ALA A 39 6.51 -0.12 4.75
C ALA A 39 4.99 -0.25 4.93
N PHE A 40 4.23 0.83 4.67
CA PHE A 40 2.76 0.77 4.68
C PHE A 40 2.21 -0.16 3.60
N TYR A 41 2.81 -0.15 2.40
CA TYR A 41 2.46 -1.10 1.34
C TYR A 41 2.70 -2.56 1.77
N MET A 42 3.87 -2.86 2.33
CA MET A 42 4.18 -4.21 2.81
C MET A 42 3.22 -4.64 3.92
N LEU A 43 2.88 -3.74 4.85
CA LEU A 43 1.90 -4.01 5.91
C LEU A 43 0.53 -4.38 5.33
N ALA A 44 0.06 -3.65 4.31
CA ALA A 44 -1.18 -3.97 3.62
C ALA A 44 -1.13 -5.34 2.94
N ALA A 45 -0.05 -5.64 2.21
CA ALA A 45 0.12 -6.91 1.51
C ALA A 45 0.13 -8.11 2.48
N TYR A 46 0.88 -8.01 3.57
CA TYR A 46 0.94 -9.06 4.60
C TYR A 46 -0.38 -9.21 5.35
N LEU A 47 -1.12 -8.13 5.61
CA LEU A 47 -2.46 -8.22 6.20
C LEU A 47 -3.43 -8.94 5.27
N ILE A 48 -3.46 -8.60 3.98
CA ILE A 48 -4.31 -9.27 2.99
C ILE A 48 -3.97 -10.77 2.95
N TYR A 49 -2.68 -11.10 2.86
CA TYR A 49 -2.22 -12.49 2.88
C TYR A 49 -2.64 -13.23 4.15
N SER A 50 -2.42 -12.62 5.31
CA SER A 50 -2.71 -13.27 6.60
C SER A 50 -4.23 -13.47 6.77
N LEU A 51 -5.04 -12.45 6.48
CA LEU A 51 -6.50 -12.57 6.59
C LEU A 51 -7.05 -13.58 5.58
N ALA A 52 -6.58 -13.56 4.33
CA ALA A 52 -7.08 -14.45 3.30
C ALA A 52 -6.64 -15.91 3.48
N ILE A 53 -5.37 -16.13 3.85
CA ILE A 53 -4.78 -17.48 3.86
C ILE A 53 -4.73 -18.09 5.26
N THR A 54 -4.27 -17.34 6.26
CA THR A 54 -4.11 -17.89 7.62
C THR A 54 -5.41 -17.92 8.41
N VAL A 55 -6.26 -16.89 8.25
CA VAL A 55 -7.56 -16.79 8.92
C VAL A 55 -8.68 -17.41 8.07
N GLY A 56 -8.46 -17.55 6.76
CA GLY A 56 -9.44 -18.12 5.83
C GLY A 56 -10.60 -17.18 5.50
N LEU A 57 -10.43 -15.86 5.64
CA LEU A 57 -11.43 -14.88 5.24
C LEU A 57 -11.52 -14.77 3.71
N ASN A 58 -12.71 -14.45 3.21
CA ASN A 58 -12.92 -14.16 1.80
C ASN A 58 -12.01 -13.01 1.33
N LEU A 59 -11.34 -13.18 0.19
CA LEU A 59 -10.39 -12.20 -0.36
C LEU A 59 -10.92 -10.75 -0.40
N PRO A 60 -12.17 -10.47 -0.83
CA PRO A 60 -12.68 -9.11 -0.85
C PRO A 60 -12.77 -8.50 0.56
N LEU A 61 -13.18 -9.30 1.54
CA LEU A 61 -13.30 -8.86 2.93
C LEU A 61 -11.91 -8.62 3.55
N SER A 62 -10.94 -9.47 3.24
CA SER A 62 -9.54 -9.31 3.63
C SER A 62 -8.94 -8.00 3.10
N ILE A 63 -9.23 -7.65 1.84
CA ILE A 63 -8.78 -6.38 1.23
C ILE A 63 -9.39 -5.18 1.97
N VAL A 64 -10.71 -5.18 2.18
CA VAL A 64 -11.40 -4.08 2.88
C VAL A 64 -10.86 -3.89 4.30
N LEU A 65 -10.68 -4.98 5.04
CA LEU A 65 -10.12 -4.93 6.39
C LEU A 65 -8.67 -4.44 6.40
N ALA A 66 -7.83 -4.93 5.49
CA ALA A 66 -6.45 -4.46 5.38
C ALA A 66 -6.37 -2.96 5.06
N ILE A 67 -7.20 -2.47 4.14
CA ILE A 67 -7.30 -1.02 3.82
C ILE A 67 -7.69 -0.24 5.07
N ALA A 68 -8.71 -0.68 5.80
CA ALA A 68 -9.16 -0.03 7.02
C ALA A 68 -8.03 0.04 8.07
N ILE A 69 -7.38 -1.08 8.36
CA ILE A 69 -6.29 -1.17 9.34
C ILE A 69 -5.11 -0.28 8.94
N VAL A 70 -4.63 -0.39 7.69
CA VAL A 70 -3.48 0.39 7.21
C VAL A 70 -3.78 1.89 7.23
N THR A 71 -5.00 2.28 6.84
CA THR A 71 -5.43 3.69 6.88
C THR A 71 -5.45 4.24 8.30
N THR A 72 -5.95 3.45 9.26
CA THR A 72 -5.91 3.81 10.68
C THR A 72 -4.47 3.98 11.18
N VAL A 73 -3.59 3.02 10.89
CA VAL A 73 -2.16 3.08 11.28
C VAL A 73 -1.46 4.28 10.65
N GLY A 74 -1.72 4.55 9.36
CA GLY A 74 -1.18 5.71 8.64
C GLY A 74 -1.67 7.03 9.23
N THR A 75 -2.96 7.13 9.58
CA THR A 75 -3.53 8.33 10.21
C THR A 75 -2.95 8.59 11.60
N ILE A 76 -2.79 7.54 12.40
CA ILE A 76 -2.13 7.62 13.71
C ILE A 76 -0.69 8.10 13.53
N SER A 77 0.06 7.48 12.61
CA SER A 77 1.44 7.86 12.32
C SER A 77 1.56 9.33 11.89
N TYR A 78 0.66 9.79 11.02
CA TYR A 78 0.59 11.18 10.60
C TYR A 78 0.36 12.12 11.80
N LYS A 79 -0.63 11.81 12.65
CA LYS A 79 -1.02 12.67 13.77
C LYS A 79 0.04 12.75 14.87
N PHE A 80 0.72 11.65 15.17
CA PHE A 80 1.70 11.60 16.26
C PHE A 80 3.10 12.01 15.84
N ILE A 81 3.50 11.74 14.59
CA ILE A 81 4.86 11.98 14.10
C ILE A 81 4.88 13.24 13.24
N ILE A 82 4.11 13.25 12.14
CA ILE A 82 4.24 14.29 11.11
C ILE A 82 3.60 15.61 11.58
N ALA A 83 2.42 15.58 12.18
CA ALA A 83 1.74 16.78 12.65
C ALA A 83 2.51 17.49 13.78
N ARG A 84 3.30 16.74 14.56
CA ARG A 84 4.14 17.30 15.64
C ARG A 84 5.39 18.03 15.14
N VAL A 85 5.92 17.62 13.99
CA VAL A 85 7.09 18.26 13.35
C VAL A 85 6.69 19.45 12.46
N ARG A 86 5.42 19.49 12.03
CA ARG A 86 4.87 20.59 11.23
C ARG A 86 4.49 21.81 12.09
N GLN A 87 4.33 21.64 13.41
CA GLN A 87 4.21 22.74 14.37
C GLN A 87 5.60 23.23 14.78
#